data_AF-A0A7X7RYT4-F1
#
_entry.id   AF-A0A7X7RYT4-F1
#
_cell.length_a   1.000
_cell.length_b   1.000
_cell.length_c   1.000
_cell.angle_alpha   90.00
_cell.angle_beta   90.00
_cell.angle_gamma   90.00
#
_symmetry.space_group_name_H-M   'P 1'
#
loop_
_entity.id
_entity.type
_entity.pdbx_description
1 polymer ?
#
loop_
_entity_poly.entity_id
_entity_poly.type
_entity_poly.pdbx_seq_one_letter_code
_entity_poly.pdbx_strand_id
1 'polypeptide(L)'
;MKYLLTALIPGILTAVAVYLYLQDIQQKADLEREHHEILRAEQMVEKKLQEIESEISSRLSSFTSSIAEDRNFTLRLLVENDRSSPDITQSAARFLGPMGFSVLDLTDSSFVILSSGHFPANAGNSIANKASSLDKKPGVYRENLIGNEVLTMQALSRFEIAEFPFFAAGGLKLDEEFLRKLSPSPDITVLLKDDNKYIGDIDVRSISEIKDNRILINDNEFLASQISLPSSGENNPVLIIVLQNRS
;
A
#
# COMPACT_ATOMS: atom_id res chain seq x y z
N MET A 1 63.27 -33.67 19.85
CA MET A 1 62.66 -32.50 19.18
C MET A 1 61.91 -32.82 17.88
N LYS A 2 62.37 -33.75 17.01
CA LYS A 2 61.65 -34.09 15.75
C LYS A 2 60.20 -34.59 15.93
N TYR A 3 59.91 -35.35 17.00
CA TYR A 3 58.57 -35.90 17.26
C TYR A 3 57.53 -34.88 17.76
N LEU A 4 57.98 -33.74 18.31
CA LEU A 4 57.10 -32.66 18.78
C LEU A 4 56.50 -31.89 17.59
N LEU A 5 57.28 -31.64 16.54
CA LEU A 5 56.83 -30.97 15.32
C LEU A 5 55.83 -31.81 14.51
N THR A 6 56.00 -33.13 14.47
CA THR A 6 55.09 -34.04 13.74
C THR A 6 53.70 -34.18 14.36
N ALA A 7 53.56 -33.97 15.68
CA ALA A 7 52.25 -34.00 16.35
C ALA A 7 51.54 -32.64 16.33
N LEU A 8 52.28 -31.54 16.20
CA LEU A 8 51.76 -30.17 16.25
C LEU A 8 51.03 -29.77 14.97
N ILE A 9 51.56 -30.17 13.80
CA ILE A 9 50.97 -29.88 12.49
C ILE A 9 49.55 -30.45 12.32
N PRO A 10 49.28 -31.74 12.60
CA PRO A 10 47.92 -32.27 12.51
C PRO A 10 46.97 -31.64 13.54
N GLY A 11 47.45 -31.31 14.74
CA GLY A 11 46.65 -30.58 15.74
C GLY A 11 46.18 -29.20 15.25
N ILE A 12 47.08 -28.42 14.63
CA ILE A 12 46.74 -27.13 14.02
C ILE A 12 45.73 -27.32 12.87
N LEU A 13 45.96 -28.29 11.98
CA LEU A 13 45.06 -28.57 10.86
C LEU A 13 43.64 -28.95 11.35
N THR A 14 43.54 -29.79 12.39
CA THR A 14 42.23 -30.13 12.98
C THR A 14 41.57 -28.93 13.62
N ALA A 15 42.32 -28.07 14.32
CA ALA A 15 41.76 -26.87 14.93
C ALA A 15 41.25 -25.87 13.88
N VAL A 16 41.99 -25.67 12.77
CA VAL A 16 41.56 -24.83 11.65
C VAL A 16 40.32 -25.42 10.97
N ALA A 17 40.28 -26.73 10.74
CA ALA A 17 39.11 -27.38 10.14
C ALA A 17 37.85 -27.26 11.02
N VAL A 18 37.99 -27.44 12.34
CA VAL A 18 36.88 -27.25 13.29
C VAL A 18 36.44 -25.79 13.35
N TYR A 19 37.38 -24.84 13.34
CA TYR A 19 37.06 -23.41 13.32
C TYR A 19 36.28 -23.02 12.06
N LEU A 20 36.74 -23.45 10.87
CA LEU A 20 36.04 -23.19 9.61
C LEU A 20 34.65 -23.84 9.57
N TYR A 21 34.50 -25.05 10.11
CA TYR A 21 33.21 -25.73 10.21
C TYR A 21 32.24 -24.99 11.14
N LEU A 22 32.71 -24.52 12.30
CA LEU A 22 31.91 -23.71 13.21
C LEU A 22 31.51 -22.37 12.59
N GLN A 23 32.42 -21.73 11.84
CA GLN A 23 32.14 -20.49 11.12
C GLN A 23 31.05 -20.68 10.05
N ASP A 24 31.09 -21.77 9.28
CA ASP A 24 30.06 -22.11 8.29
C ASP A 24 28.68 -22.37 8.93
N ILE A 25 28.65 -23.08 10.07
CA ILE A 25 27.40 -23.29 10.83
C ILE A 25 26.83 -21.96 11.33
N GLN A 26 27.68 -21.09 11.90
CA GLN A 26 27.24 -19.77 12.38
C GLN A 26 26.69 -18.92 11.22
N GLN A 27 27.40 -18.88 10.09
CA GLN A 27 26.96 -18.13 8.92
C GLN A 27 25.61 -18.63 8.38
N LYS A 28 25.40 -19.94 8.31
CA LYS A 28 24.11 -20.52 7.91
C LYS A 28 22.99 -20.18 8.88
N ALA A 29 23.24 -20.31 10.18
CA ALA A 29 22.26 -19.98 11.21
C ALA A 29 21.88 -18.49 11.18
N ASP A 30 22.84 -17.61 10.91
CA ASP A 30 22.57 -16.17 10.81
C ASP A 30 21.76 -15.84 9.54
N LEU A 31 22.08 -16.44 8.39
CA LEU A 31 21.27 -16.29 7.17
C LEU A 31 19.83 -16.79 7.34
N GLU A 32 19.63 -17.92 8.02
CA GLU A 32 18.29 -18.44 8.33
C GLU A 32 17.50 -17.48 9.23
N ARG A 33 18.15 -16.87 10.22
CA ARG A 33 17.54 -15.86 11.09
C ARG A 33 17.14 -14.62 10.32
N GLU A 34 18.06 -14.05 9.52
CA GLU A 34 17.77 -12.88 8.68
C GLU A 34 16.58 -13.16 7.75
N HIS A 35 16.52 -14.36 7.16
CA HIS A 35 15.42 -14.76 6.31
C HIS A 35 14.08 -14.86 7.06
N HIS A 36 14.08 -15.41 8.28
CA HIS A 36 12.87 -15.45 9.12
C HIS A 36 12.43 -14.05 9.59
N GLU A 37 13.37 -13.16 9.88
CA GLU A 37 13.06 -11.78 10.28
C GLU A 37 12.40 -11.02 9.14
N ILE A 38 12.92 -11.12 7.91
CA ILE A 38 12.33 -10.42 6.77
C ILE A 38 10.97 -10.99 6.38
N LEU A 39 10.80 -12.32 6.40
CA LEU A 39 9.50 -12.96 6.13
C LEU A 39 8.45 -12.53 7.16
N ARG A 40 8.84 -12.41 8.44
CA ARG A 40 7.94 -11.94 9.48
C ARG A 40 7.55 -10.48 9.26
N ALA A 41 8.50 -9.63 8.88
CA ALA A 41 8.23 -8.22 8.57
C ALA A 41 7.28 -8.09 7.37
N GLU A 42 7.49 -8.89 6.32
CA GLU A 42 6.61 -8.96 5.15
C GLU A 42 5.18 -9.34 5.55
N GLN A 43 5.00 -10.43 6.30
CA GLN A 43 3.68 -10.84 6.79
C GLN A 43 3.01 -9.77 7.66
N MET A 44 3.77 -9.04 8.47
CA MET A 44 3.23 -7.96 9.30
C MET A 44 2.75 -6.77 8.47
N VAL A 45 3.52 -6.40 7.44
CA VAL A 45 3.16 -5.31 6.51
C VAL A 45 1.97 -5.71 5.64
N GLU A 46 1.95 -6.93 5.10
CA GLU A 46 0.80 -7.47 4.35
C GLU A 46 -0.48 -7.48 5.19
N LYS A 47 -0.39 -7.92 6.44
CA LYS A 47 -1.52 -7.89 7.36
C LYS A 47 -2.01 -6.46 7.61
N LYS A 48 -1.09 -5.50 7.81
CA LYS A 48 -1.45 -4.08 7.96
C LYS A 48 -2.11 -3.51 6.70
N LEU A 49 -1.64 -3.90 5.53
CA LEU A 49 -2.25 -3.52 4.25
C LEU A 49 -3.68 -4.03 4.15
N GLN A 50 -3.92 -5.30 4.48
CA GLN A 50 -5.26 -5.90 4.50
C GLN A 50 -6.20 -5.24 5.52
N GLU A 51 -5.68 -4.86 6.69
CA GLU A 51 -6.41 -4.11 7.71
C GLU A 51 -6.88 -2.75 7.15
N ILE A 52 -5.99 -2.02 6.46
CA ILE A 52 -6.32 -0.73 5.83
C ILE A 52 -7.33 -0.91 4.69
N GLU A 53 -7.15 -1.91 3.83
CA GLU A 53 -8.09 -2.24 2.74
C GLU A 53 -9.51 -2.53 3.27
N SER A 54 -9.58 -3.29 4.37
CA SER A 54 -10.83 -3.60 5.06
C SER A 54 -11.46 -2.34 5.67
N GLU A 55 -10.65 -1.46 6.26
CA GLU A 55 -11.10 -0.20 6.83
C GLU A 55 -11.66 0.75 5.75
N ILE A 56 -10.99 0.88 4.61
CA ILE A 56 -11.49 1.67 3.46
C ILE A 56 -12.86 1.14 3.02
N SER A 57 -12.97 -0.17 2.86
CA SER A 57 -14.22 -0.83 2.43
C SER A 57 -15.34 -0.61 3.45
N SER A 58 -15.04 -0.72 4.74
CA SER A 58 -16.01 -0.47 5.81
C SER A 58 -16.48 0.99 5.84
N ARG A 59 -15.57 1.96 5.72
CA ARG A 59 -15.91 3.39 5.67
C ARG A 59 -16.74 3.73 4.44
N LEU A 60 -16.41 3.15 3.28
CA LEU A 60 -17.21 3.28 2.06
C LEU A 60 -18.61 2.70 2.22
N SER A 61 -18.76 1.54 2.85
CA SER A 61 -20.07 0.95 3.12
C SER A 61 -20.93 1.88 3.99
N SER A 62 -20.36 2.46 5.04
CA SER A 62 -21.05 3.42 5.91
C SER A 62 -21.46 4.69 5.15
N PHE A 63 -20.59 5.19 4.27
CA PHE A 63 -20.91 6.30 3.38
C PHE A 63 -22.08 5.95 2.45
N THR A 64 -22.04 4.80 1.77
CA THR A 64 -23.10 4.40 0.84
C THR A 64 -24.44 4.20 1.53
N SER A 65 -24.46 3.64 2.75
CA SER A 65 -25.69 3.53 3.55
C SER A 65 -26.25 4.91 3.91
N SER A 66 -25.37 5.86 4.28
CA SER A 66 -25.78 7.23 4.62
C SER A 66 -26.39 7.96 3.41
N ILE A 67 -25.84 7.75 2.20
CA ILE A 67 -26.38 8.31 0.96
C ILE A 67 -27.70 7.65 0.58
N ALA A 68 -27.81 6.32 0.73
CA ALA A 68 -29.04 5.59 0.41
C ALA A 68 -30.24 6.03 1.27
N GLU A 69 -29.98 6.44 2.51
CA GLU A 69 -30.99 6.94 3.44
C GLU A 69 -31.25 8.46 3.31
N ASP A 70 -30.46 9.18 2.51
CA ASP A 70 -30.65 10.62 2.30
C ASP A 70 -31.86 10.89 1.40
N ARG A 71 -32.95 11.34 2.04
CA ARG A 71 -34.21 11.70 1.37
C ARG A 71 -34.03 12.83 0.37
N ASN A 72 -33.20 13.83 0.66
CA ASN A 72 -33.00 14.96 -0.25
C ASN A 72 -32.21 14.51 -1.47
N PHE A 73 -31.16 13.71 -1.27
CA PHE A 73 -30.41 13.09 -2.37
C PHE A 73 -31.36 12.29 -3.28
N THR A 74 -32.18 11.43 -2.68
CA THR A 74 -33.15 10.59 -3.42
C THR A 74 -34.18 11.41 -4.19
N LEU A 75 -34.77 12.43 -3.54
CA LEU A 75 -35.76 13.31 -4.17
C LEU A 75 -35.17 14.03 -5.39
N ARG A 76 -34.00 14.67 -5.22
CA ARG A 76 -33.33 15.41 -6.29
C ARG A 76 -32.96 14.49 -7.45
N LEU A 77 -32.40 13.32 -7.15
CA LEU A 77 -31.87 12.43 -8.17
C LEU A 77 -32.95 11.67 -8.93
N LEU A 78 -33.93 11.10 -8.24
CA LEU A 78 -34.90 10.17 -8.85
C LEU A 78 -36.26 10.80 -9.15
N VAL A 79 -36.71 11.79 -8.37
CA VAL A 79 -38.03 12.40 -8.55
C VAL A 79 -37.92 13.64 -9.43
N GLU A 80 -36.99 14.53 -9.10
CA GLU A 80 -36.80 15.79 -9.83
C GLU A 80 -35.86 15.65 -11.03
N ASN A 81 -35.09 14.57 -11.08
CA ASN A 81 -34.05 14.31 -12.08
C ASN A 81 -33.03 15.47 -12.20
N ASP A 82 -32.77 16.17 -11.09
CA ASP A 82 -31.82 17.27 -11.01
C ASP A 82 -30.47 16.77 -10.49
N ARG A 83 -29.70 16.17 -11.42
CA ARG A 83 -28.32 15.74 -11.18
C ARG A 83 -27.36 16.89 -10.90
N SER A 84 -27.74 18.12 -11.25
CA SER A 84 -26.91 19.32 -11.06
C SER A 84 -27.06 19.95 -9.67
N SER A 85 -28.08 19.53 -8.92
CA SER A 85 -28.36 20.11 -7.62
C SER A 85 -27.15 19.98 -6.67
N PRO A 86 -26.92 20.97 -5.79
CA PRO A 86 -25.85 20.90 -4.79
C PRO A 86 -25.97 19.70 -3.85
N ASP A 87 -27.18 19.19 -3.63
CA ASP A 87 -27.43 18.01 -2.79
C ASP A 87 -26.84 16.74 -3.40
N ILE A 88 -26.67 16.69 -4.72
CA ILE A 88 -26.00 15.60 -5.45
C ILE A 88 -24.52 15.92 -5.67
N THR A 89 -24.22 17.08 -6.25
CA THR A 89 -22.86 17.40 -6.71
C THR A 89 -21.86 17.63 -5.56
N GLN A 90 -22.34 17.90 -4.34
CA GLN A 90 -21.50 18.12 -3.17
C GLN A 90 -21.54 16.97 -2.14
N SER A 91 -22.34 15.92 -2.35
CA SER A 91 -22.51 14.86 -1.35
C SER A 91 -21.15 14.22 -1.01
N ALA A 92 -20.36 13.83 -2.01
CA ALA A 92 -19.04 13.23 -1.76
C ALA A 92 -18.09 14.19 -1.01
N ALA A 93 -18.11 15.49 -1.34
CA ALA A 93 -17.25 16.49 -0.70
C ALA A 93 -17.57 16.65 0.80
N ARG A 94 -18.85 16.57 1.19
CA ARG A 94 -19.28 16.65 2.60
C ARG A 94 -18.76 15.48 3.45
N PHE A 95 -18.55 14.31 2.85
CA PHE A 95 -18.11 13.09 3.54
C PHE A 95 -16.62 12.79 3.40
N LEU A 96 -15.92 13.39 2.42
CA LEU A 96 -14.50 13.14 2.16
C LEU A 96 -13.63 13.29 3.42
N GLY A 97 -13.69 14.47 4.04
CA GLY A 97 -12.92 14.79 5.25
C GLY A 97 -13.31 13.93 6.46
N PRO A 98 -14.61 13.87 6.85
CA PRO A 98 -15.05 13.06 7.98
C PRO A 98 -14.72 11.56 7.88
N MET A 99 -14.70 11.00 6.66
CA MET A 99 -14.30 9.60 6.43
C MET A 99 -12.78 9.41 6.35
N GLY A 100 -12.01 10.50 6.38
CA GLY A 100 -10.56 10.50 6.24
C GLY A 100 -10.07 10.04 4.87
N PHE A 101 -10.91 10.16 3.84
CA PHE A 101 -10.54 9.78 2.48
C PHE A 101 -9.77 10.90 1.77
N SER A 102 -8.85 10.52 0.89
CA SER A 102 -8.18 11.44 -0.03
C SER A 102 -8.94 11.57 -1.35
N VAL A 103 -9.68 10.51 -1.73
CA VAL A 103 -10.55 10.47 -2.90
C VAL A 103 -11.88 9.82 -2.55
N LEU A 104 -12.95 10.37 -3.11
CA LEU A 104 -14.30 9.83 -2.99
C LEU A 104 -15.11 10.29 -4.20
N ASP A 105 -15.60 9.34 -4.98
CA ASP A 105 -16.48 9.54 -6.13
C ASP A 105 -17.77 8.75 -5.90
N LEU A 106 -18.90 9.39 -6.18
CA LEU A 106 -20.23 8.79 -6.20
C LEU A 106 -20.71 8.74 -7.65
N THR A 107 -21.21 7.58 -8.08
CA THR A 107 -21.54 7.32 -9.48
C THR A 107 -22.90 6.67 -9.65
N ASP A 108 -23.49 6.83 -10.83
CA ASP A 108 -24.67 6.11 -11.25
C ASP A 108 -24.35 4.68 -11.73
N SER A 109 -25.40 3.95 -12.14
CA SER A 109 -25.32 2.59 -12.68
C SER A 109 -24.39 2.42 -13.88
N SER A 110 -24.08 3.50 -14.61
CA SER A 110 -23.17 3.51 -15.76
C SER A 110 -21.76 3.96 -15.39
N PHE A 111 -21.46 4.04 -14.08
CA PHE A 111 -20.21 4.55 -13.53
C PHE A 111 -19.91 6.00 -13.95
N VAL A 112 -20.95 6.79 -14.22
CA VAL A 112 -20.81 8.24 -14.46
C VAL A 112 -20.81 8.95 -13.12
N ILE A 113 -19.82 9.79 -12.89
CA ILE A 113 -19.66 10.54 -11.64
C ILE A 113 -20.82 11.53 -11.47
N LEU A 114 -21.57 11.36 -10.38
CA LEU A 114 -22.59 12.28 -9.89
C LEU A 114 -21.98 13.31 -8.95
N SER A 115 -21.01 12.88 -8.14
CA SER A 115 -20.37 13.70 -7.10
C SER A 115 -18.91 13.28 -6.97
N SER A 116 -17.99 14.24 -6.92
CA SER A 116 -16.58 13.97 -6.60
C SER A 116 -16.13 14.88 -5.48
N GLY A 117 -15.63 14.29 -4.40
CA GLY A 117 -15.24 15.02 -3.20
C GLY A 117 -13.92 15.76 -3.35
N HIS A 118 -13.01 15.22 -4.16
CA HIS A 118 -11.65 15.75 -4.33
C HIS A 118 -11.52 16.68 -5.54
N PHE A 119 -12.38 16.52 -6.55
CA PHE A 119 -12.36 17.36 -7.74
C PHE A 119 -13.77 17.51 -8.37
N PRO A 120 -14.54 18.56 -7.98
CA PRO A 120 -15.93 18.72 -8.43
C PRO A 120 -16.11 18.76 -9.96
N ALA A 121 -15.09 19.20 -10.70
CA ALA A 121 -15.12 19.24 -12.16
C ALA A 121 -15.08 17.84 -12.83
N ASN A 122 -14.90 16.75 -12.06
CA ASN A 122 -15.03 15.38 -12.54
C ASN A 122 -16.49 14.92 -12.73
N ALA A 123 -17.49 15.66 -12.23
CA ALA A 123 -18.89 15.32 -12.43
C ALA A 123 -19.21 15.18 -13.93
N GLY A 124 -19.87 14.08 -14.29
CA GLY A 124 -20.17 13.70 -15.69
C GLY A 124 -19.09 12.85 -16.37
N ASN A 125 -17.88 12.73 -15.82
CA ASN A 125 -16.88 11.80 -16.34
C ASN A 125 -17.23 10.36 -15.95
N SER A 126 -16.79 9.39 -16.76
CA SER A 126 -16.97 7.96 -16.46
C SER A 126 -15.73 7.37 -15.79
N ILE A 127 -15.95 6.52 -14.79
CA ILE A 127 -14.90 5.70 -14.16
C ILE A 127 -15.05 4.21 -14.46
N ALA A 128 -15.80 3.83 -15.51
CA ALA A 128 -16.13 2.42 -15.80
C ALA A 128 -14.90 1.51 -15.85
N ASN A 129 -13.80 1.96 -16.46
CA ASN A 129 -12.54 1.21 -16.50
C ASN A 129 -11.98 0.96 -15.09
N LYS A 130 -11.89 2.02 -14.27
CA LYS A 130 -11.46 1.94 -12.86
C LYS A 130 -12.39 1.06 -12.02
N ALA A 131 -13.70 1.18 -12.22
CA ALA A 131 -14.69 0.40 -11.48
C ALA A 131 -14.59 -1.10 -11.80
N SER A 132 -14.38 -1.46 -13.08
CA SER A 132 -14.24 -2.86 -13.50
C SER A 132 -13.06 -3.59 -12.84
N SER A 133 -11.98 -2.87 -12.53
CA SER A 133 -10.82 -3.41 -11.83
C SER A 133 -11.01 -3.42 -10.31
N LEU A 134 -11.73 -2.44 -9.75
CA LEU A 134 -12.03 -2.36 -8.31
C LEU A 134 -13.10 -3.36 -7.84
N ASP A 135 -14.01 -3.79 -8.72
CA ASP A 135 -15.12 -4.71 -8.37
C ASP A 135 -14.65 -6.04 -7.78
N LYS A 136 -13.38 -6.42 -8.02
CA LYS A 136 -12.79 -7.67 -7.52
C LYS A 136 -12.11 -7.51 -6.16
N LYS A 137 -11.42 -6.39 -5.95
CA LYS A 137 -10.62 -6.08 -4.75
C LYS A 137 -10.15 -4.63 -4.77
N PRO A 138 -9.77 -4.08 -3.61
CA PRO A 138 -9.05 -2.80 -3.56
C PRO A 138 -7.82 -2.81 -4.47
N GLY A 139 -7.50 -1.65 -5.03
CA GLY A 139 -6.41 -1.50 -5.98
C GLY A 139 -5.77 -0.13 -5.91
N VAL A 140 -4.61 -0.01 -6.53
CA VAL A 140 -3.84 1.23 -6.58
C VAL A 140 -4.03 1.94 -7.91
N TYR A 141 -4.33 3.24 -7.86
CA TYR A 141 -4.62 4.07 -9.02
C TYR A 141 -3.93 5.43 -8.89
N ARG A 142 -3.46 5.95 -10.03
CA ARG A 142 -3.05 7.34 -10.15
C ARG A 142 -4.29 8.22 -10.22
N GLU A 143 -4.33 9.24 -9.37
CA GLU A 143 -5.38 10.24 -9.33
C GLU A 143 -4.76 11.64 -9.37
N ASN A 144 -5.46 12.58 -9.98
CA ASN A 144 -5.04 13.98 -9.97
C ASN A 144 -5.71 14.71 -8.80
N LEU A 145 -4.95 14.96 -7.73
CA LEU A 145 -5.41 15.73 -6.58
C LEU A 145 -4.84 17.15 -6.66
N ILE A 146 -5.71 18.11 -6.96
CA ILE A 146 -5.39 19.56 -6.99
C ILE A 146 -4.15 19.83 -7.86
N GLY A 147 -4.09 19.23 -9.05
CA GLY A 147 -3.00 19.42 -10.02
C GLY A 147 -1.78 18.52 -9.81
N ASN A 148 -1.79 17.65 -8.79
CA ASN A 148 -0.70 16.70 -8.54
C ASN A 148 -1.18 15.27 -8.79
N GLU A 149 -0.46 14.55 -9.64
CA GLU A 149 -0.68 13.12 -9.81
C GLU A 149 -0.11 12.36 -8.62
N VAL A 150 -0.95 11.57 -7.96
CA VAL A 150 -0.59 10.81 -6.76
C VAL A 150 -1.16 9.39 -6.85
N LEU A 151 -0.48 8.43 -6.22
CA LEU A 151 -1.02 7.09 -6.06
C LEU A 151 -2.02 7.06 -4.90
N THR A 152 -3.12 6.33 -5.10
CA THR A 152 -4.17 6.13 -4.12
C THR A 152 -4.54 4.66 -4.05
N MET A 153 -4.76 4.13 -2.85
CA MET A 153 -5.40 2.83 -2.64
C MET A 153 -6.91 3.05 -2.52
N GLN A 154 -7.67 2.49 -3.45
CA GLN A 154 -9.11 2.68 -3.56
C GLN A 154 -9.85 1.34 -3.47
N ALA A 155 -11.11 1.40 -3.01
CA ALA A 155 -12.08 0.32 -3.09
C ALA A 155 -13.38 0.84 -3.73
N LEU A 156 -14.26 -0.09 -4.11
CA LEU A 156 -15.58 0.19 -4.69
C LEU A 156 -16.66 -0.41 -3.80
N SER A 157 -17.71 0.34 -3.52
CA SER A 157 -18.91 -0.12 -2.80
C SER A 157 -20.14 0.09 -3.67
N ARG A 158 -20.92 -0.97 -3.88
CA ARG A 158 -22.22 -0.91 -4.55
C ARG A 158 -23.32 -0.69 -3.52
N PHE A 159 -24.30 0.12 -3.88
CA PHE A 159 -25.52 0.31 -3.10
C PHE A 159 -26.71 0.58 -4.02
N GLU A 160 -27.91 0.63 -3.46
CA GLU A 160 -29.14 0.79 -4.23
C GLU A 160 -30.03 1.86 -3.61
N ILE A 161 -30.66 2.67 -4.45
CA ILE A 161 -31.72 3.62 -4.06
C ILE A 161 -32.94 3.28 -4.90
N ALA A 162 -34.04 2.89 -4.24
CA ALA A 162 -35.27 2.48 -4.92
C ALA A 162 -35.03 1.45 -6.05
N GLU A 163 -34.23 0.41 -5.76
CA GLU A 163 -33.84 -0.67 -6.69
C GLU A 163 -32.92 -0.24 -7.86
N PHE A 164 -32.54 1.03 -7.95
CA PHE A 164 -31.53 1.49 -8.92
C PHE A 164 -30.12 1.35 -8.34
N PRO A 165 -29.18 0.74 -9.07
CA PRO A 165 -27.82 0.55 -8.59
C PRO A 165 -26.97 1.81 -8.75
N PHE A 166 -26.16 2.06 -7.73
CA PHE A 166 -25.18 3.14 -7.64
C PHE A 166 -23.88 2.60 -7.05
N PHE A 167 -22.80 3.36 -7.23
CA PHE A 167 -21.49 2.96 -6.71
C PHE A 167 -20.74 4.13 -6.12
N ALA A 168 -19.99 3.87 -5.07
CA ALA A 168 -19.01 4.78 -4.50
C ALA A 168 -17.61 4.20 -4.63
N ALA A 169 -16.68 4.95 -5.21
CA ALA A 169 -15.26 4.63 -5.23
C ALA A 169 -14.52 5.59 -4.29
N GLY A 170 -13.71 5.08 -3.37
CA GLY A 170 -13.04 5.93 -2.40
C GLY A 170 -11.79 5.28 -1.85
N GLY A 171 -10.91 6.10 -1.27
CA GLY A 171 -9.58 5.64 -0.93
C GLY A 171 -8.66 6.65 -0.26
N LEU A 172 -7.44 6.20 0.01
CA LEU A 172 -6.38 6.93 0.68
C LEU A 172 -5.21 7.17 -0.26
N LYS A 173 -4.60 8.35 -0.17
CA LYS A 173 -3.32 8.64 -0.83
C LYS A 173 -2.21 7.78 -0.22
N LEU A 174 -1.32 7.27 -1.07
CA LEU A 174 -0.10 6.56 -0.66
C LEU A 174 1.03 7.57 -0.43
N ASP A 175 0.96 8.29 0.69
CA ASP A 175 2.01 9.23 1.12
C ASP A 175 2.79 8.71 2.33
N GLU A 176 3.69 9.54 2.86
CA GLU A 176 4.49 9.19 4.04
C GLU A 176 3.63 8.86 5.27
N GLU A 177 2.47 9.51 5.45
CA GLU A 177 1.58 9.19 6.58
C GLU A 177 0.98 7.79 6.42
N PHE A 178 0.57 7.44 5.20
CA PHE A 178 0.12 6.09 4.88
C PHE A 178 1.22 5.06 5.13
N LEU A 179 2.45 5.32 4.67
CA LEU A 179 3.57 4.40 4.84
C LEU A 179 3.97 4.22 6.31
N ARG A 180 3.89 5.28 7.12
CA ARG A 180 4.07 5.17 8.58
C ARG A 180 3.03 4.30 9.25
N LYS A 181 1.77 4.30 8.77
CA LYS A 181 0.73 3.39 9.28
C LYS A 181 0.97 1.94 8.89
N LEU A 182 1.65 1.71 7.76
CA LEU A 182 2.06 0.37 7.33
C LEU A 182 3.26 -0.17 8.11
N SER A 183 4.16 0.69 8.60
CA SER A 183 5.32 0.32 9.42
C SER A 183 4.86 -0.21 10.80
N PRO A 184 4.90 -1.54 11.05
CA PRO A 184 4.29 -2.12 12.24
C PRO A 184 5.12 -1.93 13.52
N SER A 185 6.39 -1.56 13.38
CA SER A 185 7.33 -1.31 14.48
C SER A 185 8.43 -0.35 14.04
N PRO A 186 9.14 0.33 14.98
CA PRO A 186 10.26 1.21 14.64
C PRO A 186 11.40 0.52 13.87
N ASP A 187 11.57 -0.79 14.06
CA ASP A 187 12.59 -1.60 13.37
C ASP A 187 12.24 -1.89 11.90
N ILE A 188 11.01 -1.59 11.45
CA ILE A 188 10.53 -1.86 10.08
C ILE A 188 10.13 -0.55 9.43
N THR A 189 10.76 -0.21 8.32
CA THR A 189 10.39 0.96 7.51
C THR A 189 9.83 0.49 6.17
N VAL A 190 8.70 1.06 5.76
CA VAL A 190 8.12 0.81 4.44
C VAL A 190 8.37 2.01 3.54
N LEU A 191 8.94 1.77 2.36
CA LEU A 191 9.10 2.75 1.30
C LEU A 191 8.19 2.39 0.13
N LEU A 192 7.67 3.38 -0.57
CA LEU A 192 6.98 3.22 -1.84
C LEU A 192 7.94 3.56 -2.98
N LYS A 193 8.20 2.61 -3.86
CA LYS A 193 8.84 2.83 -5.15
C LYS A 193 7.75 3.05 -6.20
N ASP A 194 7.78 4.21 -6.82
CA ASP A 194 6.91 4.58 -7.93
C ASP A 194 7.75 5.17 -9.06
N ASP A 195 7.91 4.41 -10.14
CA ASP A 195 8.86 4.70 -11.23
C ASP A 195 10.29 4.94 -10.69
N ASN A 196 10.79 6.17 -10.83
CA ASN A 196 12.10 6.62 -10.36
C ASN A 196 12.02 7.42 -9.05
N LYS A 197 10.85 7.42 -8.39
CA LYS A 197 10.61 8.14 -7.14
C LYS A 197 10.47 7.16 -5.99
N TYR A 198 10.94 7.61 -4.83
CA TYR A 198 10.83 6.89 -3.57
C TYR A 198 10.14 7.79 -2.56
N ILE A 199 9.16 7.26 -1.86
CA ILE A 199 8.42 7.95 -0.81
C ILE A 199 8.55 7.13 0.48
N GLY A 200 8.79 7.77 1.61
CA GLY A 200 8.90 7.11 2.91
C GLY A 200 9.76 7.92 3.88
N ASP A 201 9.99 7.38 5.07
CA ASP A 201 10.71 8.09 6.14
C ASP A 201 12.24 8.15 5.92
N ILE A 202 12.78 7.38 4.96
CA ILE A 202 14.20 7.43 4.57
C ILE A 202 14.36 8.37 3.38
N ASP A 203 15.20 9.40 3.51
CA ASP A 203 15.61 10.28 2.41
C ASP A 203 16.50 9.49 1.42
N VAL A 204 15.93 8.97 0.34
CA VAL A 204 16.66 8.12 -0.63
C VAL A 204 17.37 8.98 -1.68
N ARG A 205 18.71 8.95 -1.67
CA ARG A 205 19.58 9.58 -2.69
C ARG A 205 20.15 8.57 -3.68
N SER A 206 20.47 7.38 -3.18
CA SER A 206 20.88 6.22 -3.98
C SER A 206 20.23 4.97 -3.42
N ILE A 207 19.86 4.05 -4.31
CA ILE A 207 19.24 2.78 -3.94
C ILE A 207 19.58 1.69 -4.96
N SER A 208 19.96 0.50 -4.48
CA SER A 208 20.19 -0.66 -5.34
C SER A 208 18.89 -1.44 -5.58
N GLU A 209 18.96 -2.40 -6.51
CA GLU A 209 17.97 -3.49 -6.54
C GLU A 209 18.12 -4.38 -5.29
N ILE A 210 17.02 -5.06 -4.92
CA ILE A 210 17.05 -6.05 -3.85
C ILE A 210 17.71 -7.32 -4.40
N LYS A 211 18.77 -7.78 -3.72
CA LYS A 211 19.45 -9.03 -4.05
C LYS A 211 19.74 -9.79 -2.78
N ASP A 212 19.39 -11.07 -2.74
CA ASP A 212 19.59 -11.95 -1.57
C ASP A 212 19.01 -11.33 -0.27
N ASN A 213 17.81 -10.74 -0.37
CA ASN A 213 17.12 -9.98 0.69
C ASN A 213 17.92 -8.80 1.26
N ARG A 214 18.84 -8.23 0.47
CA ARG A 214 19.64 -7.07 0.84
C ARG A 214 19.41 -5.93 -0.14
N ILE A 215 19.44 -4.71 0.38
CA ILE A 215 19.34 -3.47 -0.38
C ILE A 215 20.38 -2.48 0.12
N LEU A 216 21.01 -1.75 -0.79
CA LEU A 216 21.84 -0.60 -0.46
C LEU A 216 20.98 0.64 -0.56
N ILE A 217 20.90 1.43 0.51
CA ILE A 217 20.26 2.76 0.50
C ILE A 217 21.26 3.76 1.06
N ASN A 218 21.61 4.79 0.27
CA ASN A 218 22.62 5.79 0.62
C ASN A 218 23.93 5.14 1.10
N ASP A 219 24.40 4.13 0.37
CA ASP A 219 25.62 3.36 0.65
C ASP A 219 25.60 2.53 1.96
N ASN A 220 24.45 2.41 2.62
CA ASN A 220 24.25 1.54 3.77
C ASN A 220 23.48 0.29 3.36
N GLU A 221 23.93 -0.88 3.82
CA GLU A 221 23.26 -2.16 3.55
C GLU A 221 22.20 -2.47 4.60
N PHE A 222 21.02 -2.87 4.13
CA PHE A 222 19.88 -3.26 4.96
C PHE A 222 19.31 -4.60 4.47
N LEU A 223 18.65 -5.32 5.37
CA LEU A 223 17.77 -6.41 4.98
C LEU A 223 16.48 -5.83 4.41
N ALA A 224 16.04 -6.35 3.27
CA ALA A 224 14.83 -5.88 2.62
C ALA A 224 14.10 -6.95 1.81
N SER A 225 12.79 -6.75 1.67
CA SER A 225 11.90 -7.49 0.76
C SER A 225 11.01 -6.50 0.03
N GLN A 226 10.25 -6.98 -0.95
CA GLN A 226 9.33 -6.17 -1.73
C GLN A 226 7.97 -6.83 -1.92
N ILE A 227 6.91 -6.02 -1.80
CA ILE A 227 5.54 -6.41 -2.08
C ILE A 227 5.06 -5.61 -3.29
N SER A 228 4.63 -6.30 -4.34
CA SER A 228 4.02 -5.65 -5.50
C SER A 228 2.60 -5.22 -5.19
N LEU A 229 2.26 -3.96 -5.46
CA LEU A 229 0.90 -3.47 -5.27
C LEU A 229 0.07 -3.76 -6.54
N PRO A 230 -1.21 -4.17 -6.39
CA PRO A 230 -2.10 -4.35 -7.53
C PRO A 230 -2.44 -3.00 -8.15
N SER A 231 -1.75 -2.64 -9.23
CA SER A 231 -1.95 -1.41 -10.01
C SER A 231 -2.62 -1.69 -11.35
N SER A 232 -3.37 -0.71 -11.85
CA SER A 232 -4.01 -0.74 -13.16
C SER A 232 -3.21 -0.02 -14.26
N GLY A 233 -2.01 0.48 -13.95
CA GLY A 233 -1.13 1.21 -14.88
C GLY A 233 -0.02 0.37 -15.53
N GLU A 234 0.73 0.99 -16.45
CA GLU A 234 1.90 0.36 -17.11
C GLU A 234 3.04 0.04 -16.12
N ASN A 235 3.17 0.83 -15.07
CA ASN A 235 4.14 0.62 -13.99
C ASN A 235 3.45 0.13 -12.72
N ASN A 236 4.02 -0.91 -12.12
CA ASN A 236 3.55 -1.47 -10.87
C ASN A 236 4.34 -0.84 -9.71
N PRO A 237 3.69 -0.01 -8.88
CA PRO A 237 4.32 0.50 -7.68
C PRO A 237 4.60 -0.66 -6.71
N VAL A 238 5.69 -0.53 -5.96
CA VAL A 238 6.21 -1.58 -5.09
C VAL A 238 6.42 -1.00 -3.71
N LEU A 239 5.98 -1.73 -2.68
CA LEU A 239 6.38 -1.47 -1.31
C LEU A 239 7.71 -2.16 -1.04
N ILE A 240 8.72 -1.43 -0.62
CA ILE A 240 10.00 -1.94 -0.16
C ILE A 240 9.95 -1.96 1.37
N ILE A 241 10.14 -3.13 1.96
CA ILE A 241 10.19 -3.30 3.41
C ILE A 241 11.65 -3.35 3.81
N VAL A 242 12.08 -2.45 4.67
CA VAL A 242 13.47 -2.31 5.13
C VAL A 242 13.52 -2.59 6.62
N LEU A 243 14.37 -3.53 7.04
CA LEU A 243 14.69 -3.73 8.44
C LEU A 243 15.81 -2.79 8.84
N GLN A 244 15.53 -1.93 9.82
CA GLN A 244 16.54 -1.06 10.41
C GLN A 244 17.48 -1.90 11.28
N ASN A 245 18.79 -1.68 11.14
CA ASN A 245 19.75 -2.30 12.04
C ASN A 245 19.49 -1.80 13.46
N ARG A 246 19.28 -2.73 14.41
CA ARG A 246 19.19 -2.40 15.83
C ARG A 246 20.53 -1.79 16.27
N SER A 247 20.54 -0.49 16.53
CA SER A 247 21.64 0.20 17.19
C SER A 247 21.78 -0.23 18.64
#